data_AF-A0A495J635-F1
#
_entry.id   AF-A0A495J635-F1
#
_cell.length_a   1.000
_cell.length_b   1.000
_cell.length_c   1.000
_cell.angle_alpha   90.00
_cell.angle_beta   90.00
_cell.angle_gamma   90.00
#
_symmetry.space_group_name_H-M   'P 1'
#
loop_
_entity.id
_entity.type
_entity.pdbx_description
1 polymer ?
#
loop_
_entity_poly.entity_id
_entity_poly.type
_entity_poly.pdbx_seq_one_letter_code
_entity_poly.pdbx_strand_id
1 'polypeptide(L)'
;MKKIFTILSLILLISVRGYSQQIDTTKHKESDHHRMTRFISQRLNLDSVKAAQIVAIQDSYKAGMKQVISNGSLTETQKHRAIDSLVIKKNNSLSAILTPEQQEKIIPSTERQKKGLQGNQKP
;
A
#
# COMPACT_ATOMS: atom_id res chain seq x y z
N MET A 1 55.38 -8.25 5.22
CA MET A 1 54.78 -6.95 4.81
C MET A 1 54.88 -6.84 3.29
N LYS A 2 53.88 -7.38 2.56
CA LYS A 2 52.79 -6.65 1.86
C LYS A 2 53.25 -5.63 0.80
N LYS A 3 53.47 -6.09 -0.44
CA LYS A 3 53.31 -5.34 -1.72
C LYS A 3 53.00 -6.37 -2.84
N ILE A 4 51.74 -6.78 -2.97
CA ILE A 4 50.76 -6.32 -4.00
C ILE A 4 51.22 -6.66 -5.42
N PHE A 5 50.87 -7.86 -5.87
CA PHE A 5 50.73 -8.21 -7.28
C PHE A 5 49.65 -9.28 -7.40
N THR A 6 48.41 -8.85 -7.68
CA THR A 6 47.38 -9.72 -8.25
C THR A 6 46.29 -8.86 -8.90
N ILE A 7 46.54 -8.56 -10.17
CA ILE A 7 45.63 -8.74 -11.30
C ILE A 7 44.15 -8.55 -10.95
N LEU A 8 43.68 -7.32 -11.16
CA LEU A 8 42.26 -6.98 -11.16
C LEU A 8 41.64 -7.51 -12.46
N SER A 9 41.23 -8.78 -12.46
CA SER A 9 40.42 -9.34 -13.55
C SER A 9 39.07 -8.65 -13.58
N LEU A 10 38.91 -7.84 -14.61
CA LEU A 10 37.66 -7.32 -15.14
C LEU A 10 36.72 -8.48 -15.49
N ILE A 11 35.85 -8.89 -14.57
CA ILE A 11 34.73 -9.76 -14.87
C ILE A 11 33.51 -8.88 -15.13
N LEU A 12 33.33 -8.60 -16.42
CA LEU A 12 32.12 -8.10 -17.02
C LEU A 12 31.03 -9.18 -16.91
N LEU A 13 30.27 -9.18 -15.81
CA LEU A 13 29.02 -9.94 -15.71
C LEU A 13 27.84 -9.00 -15.94
N ILE A 14 27.44 -8.93 -17.20
CA ILE A 14 26.17 -8.40 -17.68
C ILE A 14 25.06 -9.28 -17.09
N SER A 15 24.58 -8.93 -15.91
CA SER A 15 23.34 -9.47 -15.36
C SER A 15 22.18 -8.69 -15.97
N VAL A 16 21.71 -9.21 -17.10
CA VAL A 16 20.34 -9.17 -17.63
C VAL A 16 19.49 -7.99 -17.12
N ARG A 17 19.35 -6.98 -18.00
CA ARG A 17 18.29 -5.98 -17.93
C ARG A 17 16.92 -6.67 -18.06
N GLY A 18 16.34 -7.08 -16.94
CA GLY A 18 14.92 -7.37 -16.82
C GLY A 18 14.08 -6.10 -16.84
N TYR A 19 14.12 -5.35 -17.95
CA TYR A 19 13.10 -4.34 -18.28
C TYR A 19 12.06 -5.01 -19.19
N SER A 20 11.36 -6.03 -18.68
CA SER A 20 10.13 -6.48 -19.31
C SER A 20 8.97 -5.64 -18.76
N GLN A 21 8.46 -4.76 -19.61
CA GLN A 21 7.17 -4.03 -19.53
C GLN A 21 7.10 -2.81 -18.61
N GLN A 22 7.54 -1.65 -19.10
CA GLN A 22 7.18 -0.36 -18.49
C GLN A 22 7.01 0.76 -19.52
N ILE A 23 6.06 0.64 -20.47
CA ILE A 23 5.72 1.78 -21.36
C ILE A 23 4.20 2.06 -21.48
N ASP A 24 3.29 1.08 -21.34
CA ASP A 24 1.82 1.36 -21.47
C ASP A 24 1.01 1.40 -20.16
N THR A 25 1.60 1.05 -19.01
CA THR A 25 0.84 0.98 -17.75
C THR A 25 0.62 2.33 -17.08
N THR A 26 1.39 3.36 -17.42
CA THR A 26 1.34 4.68 -16.77
C THR A 26 0.11 5.48 -17.20
N LYS A 27 -0.16 5.56 -18.50
CA LYS A 27 -1.37 6.24 -19.03
C LYS A 27 -2.65 5.60 -18.49
N HIS A 28 -2.68 4.27 -18.41
CA HIS A 28 -3.85 3.55 -17.90
C HIS A 28 -4.03 3.77 -16.39
N LYS A 29 -2.94 3.76 -15.63
CA LYS A 29 -2.97 4.10 -14.20
C LYS A 29 -3.43 5.54 -13.95
N GLU A 30 -3.01 6.49 -14.76
CA GLU A 30 -3.44 7.89 -14.65
C GLU A 30 -4.94 8.04 -14.93
N SER A 31 -5.45 7.38 -15.98
CA SER A 31 -6.88 7.37 -16.28
C SER A 31 -7.71 6.71 -15.18
N ASP A 32 -7.21 5.61 -14.60
CA ASP A 32 -7.88 4.90 -13.50
C ASP A 32 -7.88 5.73 -12.22
N HIS A 33 -6.76 6.36 -11.90
CA HIS A 33 -6.63 7.23 -10.73
C HIS A 33 -7.57 8.43 -10.84
N HIS A 34 -7.65 9.06 -12.02
CA HIS A 34 -8.60 10.16 -12.25
C HIS A 34 -10.05 9.69 -12.11
N ARG A 35 -10.41 8.54 -12.68
CA ARG A 35 -11.75 7.95 -12.56
C ARG A 35 -12.10 7.64 -11.10
N MET A 36 -11.15 7.08 -10.35
CA MET A 36 -11.35 6.78 -8.93
C MET A 36 -11.50 8.05 -8.10
N THR A 37 -10.65 9.06 -8.32
CA THR A 37 -10.75 10.35 -7.63
C THR A 37 -12.11 11.00 -7.88
N ARG A 38 -12.60 11.02 -9.13
CA ARG A 38 -13.93 11.53 -9.46
C ARG A 38 -15.03 10.73 -8.74
N PHE A 39 -14.95 9.40 -8.75
CA PHE A 39 -15.93 8.54 -8.08
C PHE A 39 -15.99 8.80 -6.57
N ILE A 40 -14.82 8.89 -5.91
CA ILE A 40 -14.74 9.14 -4.46
C ILE A 40 -15.25 10.54 -4.12
N SER A 41 -14.84 11.55 -4.90
CA SER A 41 -15.31 12.93 -4.75
C SER A 41 -16.84 13.00 -4.80
N GLN A 42 -17.46 12.37 -5.81
CA GLN A 42 -18.92 12.34 -5.95
C GLN A 42 -19.61 11.57 -4.81
N ARG A 43 -19.08 10.39 -4.45
CA ARG A 43 -19.70 9.51 -3.44
C ARG A 43 -19.66 10.11 -2.03
N LEU A 44 -18.59 10.84 -1.72
CA LEU A 44 -18.36 11.40 -0.38
C LEU A 44 -18.63 12.90 -0.28
N ASN A 45 -19.00 13.55 -1.39
CA ASN A 45 -19.16 15.00 -1.51
C ASN A 45 -17.89 15.74 -1.04
N LEU A 46 -16.74 15.35 -1.59
CA LEU A 46 -15.42 15.88 -1.25
C LEU A 46 -14.84 16.67 -2.42
N ASP A 47 -13.97 17.64 -2.11
CA ASP A 47 -13.11 18.25 -3.13
C ASP A 47 -12.15 17.23 -3.75
N SER A 48 -11.62 17.56 -4.93
CA SER A 48 -10.73 16.66 -5.69
C SER A 48 -9.40 16.40 -4.98
N VAL A 49 -8.95 17.29 -4.09
CA VAL A 49 -7.68 17.15 -3.37
C VAL A 49 -7.82 16.10 -2.28
N LYS A 50 -8.87 16.18 -1.45
CA LYS A 50 -9.20 15.15 -0.45
C LYS A 50 -9.49 13.82 -1.11
N ALA A 51 -10.21 13.80 -2.22
CA ALA A 51 -10.45 12.57 -2.97
C ALA A 51 -9.14 11.92 -3.46
N ALA A 52 -8.21 12.71 -4.00
CA ALA A 52 -6.88 12.21 -4.41
C ALA A 52 -6.08 11.64 -3.23
N GLN A 53 -6.14 12.29 -2.05
CA GLN A 53 -5.51 11.78 -0.83
C GLN A 53 -6.07 10.41 -0.43
N ILE A 54 -7.38 10.21 -0.53
CA ILE A 54 -8.02 8.92 -0.25
C ILE A 54 -7.55 7.85 -1.24
N VAL A 55 -7.48 8.17 -2.54
CA VAL A 55 -6.98 7.21 -3.54
C VAL A 55 -5.53 6.83 -3.23
N ALA A 56 -4.68 7.80 -2.89
CA ALA A 56 -3.30 7.53 -2.50
C ALA A 56 -3.18 6.62 -1.26
N ILE A 57 -4.03 6.83 -0.24
CA ILE A 57 -4.11 5.94 0.94
C ILE A 57 -4.50 4.51 0.53
N GLN A 58 -5.48 4.36 -0.36
CA GLN A 58 -5.91 3.04 -0.84
C GLN A 58 -4.84 2.36 -1.70
N ASP A 59 -4.14 3.10 -2.56
CA ASP A 59 -3.08 2.57 -3.41
C ASP A 59 -1.89 2.08 -2.57
N SER A 60 -1.52 2.84 -1.54
CA SER A 60 -0.50 2.43 -0.57
C SER A 60 -0.90 1.15 0.17
N TYR A 61 -2.15 1.06 0.65
CA TYR A 61 -2.68 -0.15 1.27
C TYR A 61 -2.64 -1.36 0.33
N LYS A 62 -3.08 -1.21 -0.92
CA LYS A 62 -3.04 -2.28 -1.93
C LYS A 62 -1.61 -2.72 -2.24
N ALA A 63 -0.66 -1.79 -2.31
CA ALA A 63 0.75 -2.09 -2.53
C ALA A 63 1.33 -2.90 -1.35
N GLY A 64 1.08 -2.46 -0.12
CA GLY A 64 1.50 -3.19 1.09
C GLY A 64 0.89 -4.58 1.17
N MET A 65 -0.39 -4.71 0.83
CA MET A 65 -1.09 -6.01 0.78
C MET A 65 -0.42 -6.97 -0.21
N LYS A 66 -0.12 -6.51 -1.42
CA LYS A 66 0.59 -7.30 -2.43
C LYS A 66 1.93 -7.79 -1.91
N GLN A 67 2.70 -6.91 -1.27
CA GLN A 67 4.00 -7.27 -0.68
C GLN A 67 3.87 -8.35 0.39
N VAL A 68 2.91 -8.23 1.31
CA VAL A 68 2.66 -9.22 2.37
C VAL A 68 2.27 -10.58 1.78
N ILE A 69 1.33 -10.59 0.82
CA ILE A 69 0.85 -11.82 0.18
C ILE A 69 1.97 -12.51 -0.60
N SER A 70 2.79 -11.74 -1.33
CA SER A 70 3.90 -12.28 -2.12
C SER A 70 5.10 -12.72 -1.27
N ASN A 71 5.12 -12.40 0.03
CA ASN A 71 6.25 -12.73 0.88
C ASN A 71 6.22 -14.21 1.32
N GLY A 72 6.99 -15.04 0.61
CA GLY A 72 7.13 -16.47 0.89
C GLY A 72 7.86 -16.80 2.18
N SER A 73 8.48 -15.83 2.86
CA SER A 73 9.14 -16.02 4.15
C SER A 73 8.19 -15.87 5.35
N LEU A 74 6.96 -15.40 5.13
CA LEU A 74 5.96 -15.26 6.18
C LEU A 74 5.05 -16.47 6.25
N THR A 75 4.76 -16.93 7.46
CA THR A 75 3.67 -17.88 7.71
C THR A 75 2.31 -17.19 7.53
N GLU A 76 1.24 -17.97 7.34
CA GLU A 76 -0.11 -17.40 7.20
C GLU A 76 -0.50 -16.55 8.42
N THR A 77 -0.20 -17.00 9.64
CA THR A 77 -0.43 -16.20 10.87
C THR A 77 0.32 -14.86 10.85
N GLN A 78 1.55 -14.84 10.35
CA GLN A 78 2.33 -13.59 10.22
C GLN A 78 1.75 -12.68 9.13
N LYS A 79 1.30 -13.25 8.00
CA LYS A 79 0.61 -12.49 6.95
C LYS A 79 -0.67 -11.86 7.48
N HIS A 80 -1.51 -12.60 8.20
CA HIS A 80 -2.72 -12.07 8.81
C HIS A 80 -2.43 -10.89 9.74
N ARG A 81 -1.45 -11.01 10.66
CA ARG A 81 -1.07 -9.89 11.54
C ARG A 81 -0.55 -8.66 10.78
N ALA A 82 0.20 -8.89 9.71
CA ALA A 82 0.70 -7.80 8.86
C ALA A 82 -0.45 -7.11 8.11
N ILE A 83 -1.43 -7.88 7.63
CA ILE A 83 -2.64 -7.37 6.99
C ILE A 83 -3.47 -6.56 7.98
N ASP A 84 -3.68 -7.05 9.20
CA ASP A 84 -4.40 -6.32 10.25
C ASP A 84 -3.74 -4.97 10.54
N SER A 85 -2.40 -4.96 10.60
CA SER A 85 -1.62 -3.73 10.78
C SER A 85 -1.80 -2.75 9.62
N LEU A 86 -1.86 -3.24 8.38
CA LEU A 86 -2.15 -2.43 7.19
C LEU A 86 -3.58 -1.86 7.22
N VAL A 87 -4.57 -2.63 7.68
CA VAL A 87 -5.96 -2.18 7.83
C VAL A 87 -6.05 -1.07 8.89
N ILE A 88 -5.42 -1.27 10.06
CA ILE A 88 -5.38 -0.24 11.12
C ILE A 88 -4.74 1.04 10.59
N LYS A 89 -3.58 0.95 9.94
CA LYS A 89 -2.91 2.11 9.36
C LYS A 89 -3.79 2.85 8.35
N LYS A 90 -4.40 2.11 7.41
CA LYS A 90 -5.31 2.66 6.40
C LYS A 90 -6.47 3.40 7.07
N ASN A 91 -7.14 2.78 8.03
CA ASN A 91 -8.30 3.35 8.69
C ASN A 91 -7.94 4.59 9.51
N ASN A 92 -6.80 4.58 10.22
CA ASN A 92 -6.30 5.77 10.92
C ASN A 92 -6.03 6.94 9.96
N SER A 93 -5.42 6.66 8.80
CA SER A 93 -5.18 7.68 7.78
C SER A 93 -6.49 8.23 7.19
N LEU A 94 -7.49 7.38 6.96
CA LEU A 94 -8.81 7.82 6.49
C LEU A 94 -9.53 8.65 7.56
N SER A 95 -9.47 8.24 8.83
CA SER A 95 -10.13 8.96 9.92
C SER A 95 -9.57 10.36 10.17
N ALA A 96 -8.32 10.61 9.79
CA ALA A 96 -7.72 11.94 9.89
C ALA A 96 -8.29 12.94 8.88
N ILE A 97 -8.92 12.48 7.79
CA ILE A 97 -9.39 13.34 6.68
C ILE A 97 -10.88 13.22 6.37
N LEU A 98 -11.58 12.25 6.96
CA LEU A 98 -13.00 11.97 6.74
C LEU A 98 -13.84 12.15 8.01
N THR A 99 -15.06 12.66 7.84
CA THR A 99 -16.07 12.64 8.91
C THR A 99 -16.55 11.20 9.20
N PRO A 100 -17.16 10.93 10.36
CA PRO A 100 -17.70 9.60 10.68
C PRO A 100 -18.67 9.07 9.61
N GLU A 101 -19.58 9.91 9.11
CA GLU A 101 -20.53 9.54 8.04
C GLU A 101 -19.82 9.18 6.73
N GLN A 102 -18.73 9.87 6.39
CA GLN A 102 -17.93 9.56 5.21
C GLN A 102 -17.12 8.26 5.38
N GLN A 103 -16.61 8.00 6.59
CA GLN A 103 -15.94 6.74 6.92
C GLN A 103 -16.89 5.55 6.72
N GLU A 104 -18.16 5.67 7.13
CA GLU A 104 -19.15 4.60 6.95
C GLU A 104 -19.38 4.23 5.48
N LYS A 105 -19.25 5.18 4.56
CA LYS A 105 -19.45 4.96 3.12
C LYS A 105 -18.29 4.25 2.41
N ILE A 106 -17.08 4.25 3.00
CA ILE A 106 -15.86 3.77 2.36
C ILE A 106 -15.09 2.70 3.15
N ILE A 107 -15.21 2.69 4.47
CA ILE A 107 -14.60 1.68 5.33
C ILE A 107 -15.61 0.53 5.51
N PRO A 108 -15.27 -0.70 5.08
CA PRO A 108 -16.10 -1.88 5.32
C PRO A 108 -16.41 -2.06 6.81
N SER A 109 -17.63 -2.49 7.14
CA SER A 109 -18.05 -2.69 8.54
C SER A 109 -17.18 -3.66 9.33
N THR A 110 -16.55 -4.62 8.65
CA THR A 110 -15.60 -5.58 9.21
C THR A 110 -14.27 -4.96 9.63
N GLU A 111 -13.89 -3.84 9.01
CA GLU A 111 -12.61 -3.18 9.23
C GLU A 111 -12.73 -1.95 10.14
N ARG A 112 -13.95 -1.42 10.32
CA ARG A 112 -14.19 -0.30 11.23
C ARG A 112 -13.71 -0.70 12.62
N GLN A 113 -12.87 0.13 13.24
CA GLN A 113 -12.49 -0.09 14.62
C GLN A 113 -13.76 -0.04 15.48
N LYS A 114 -14.25 -1.19 15.94
CA LYS A 114 -15.27 -1.23 16.97
C LYS A 114 -14.66 -0.55 18.19
N LYS A 115 -15.23 0.57 18.63
CA LYS A 115 -14.83 1.37 19.80
C LYS A 115 -14.95 0.60 21.14
N GLY A 116 -14.96 -0.73 21.13
CA GLY A 116 -15.18 -1.60 22.30
C GLY A 116 -14.38 -2.91 22.34
N LEU A 117 -13.32 -3.09 21.54
CA LEU A 117 -12.48 -4.31 21.60
C LEU A 117 -11.00 -4.07 21.91
N GLN A 118 -10.57 -2.84 22.20
CA GLN A 118 -9.21 -2.57 22.70
C GLN A 118 -9.00 -2.95 24.19
N GLY A 119 -9.80 -3.87 24.74
CA GLY A 119 -9.74 -4.26 26.16
C GLY A 119 -9.04 -5.57 26.49
N ASN A 120 -8.83 -6.49 25.52
CA ASN A 120 -8.41 -7.87 25.84
C ASN A 120 -7.15 -8.34 25.09
N GLN A 121 -6.11 -7.51 25.07
CA GLN A 121 -4.74 -8.01 24.92
C GLN A 121 -3.92 -7.56 26.12
N LYS A 122 -4.13 -8.24 27.25
CA LYS A 122 -3.15 -8.33 28.36
C LYS A 122 -2.26 -9.56 28.09
N PRO A 123 -0.99 -9.56 28.54
CA PRO A 123 0.07 -10.44 28.06
C PRO A 123 -0.14 -11.92 28.39
#